data_AF-A0A8C3AJJ9-F1
#
_entry.id   AF-A0A8C3AJJ9-F1
#
_cell.length_a   1.000
_cell.length_b   1.000
_cell.length_c   1.000
_cell.angle_alpha   90.00
_cell.angle_beta   90.00
_cell.angle_gamma   90.00
#
_symmetry.space_group_name_H-M   'P 1'
#
loop_
_entity.id
_entity.type
_entity.pdbx_description
1 polymer ?
#
loop_
_entity_poly.entity_id
_entity_poly.type
_entity_poly.pdbx_seq_one_letter_code
_entity_poly.pdbx_strand_id
1 'polypeptide(L)'
;PPWPVTTKHNIVILKCIDIFLHLLQTISNESHRKNYPVALMSFPPSFRQLTTHKCMEDSCIFCALKSIFAQFQFSSERVLPSDALRSALAKTFQDEQRFQLGIMDDAAECFENLLMRIHFHISAESREDICTAKHCIPHQKFAMTLFEQCVCNSCGATSDPLPFIQMVHYISTTSLCNQAVRMLECRDKPTPDMFGELLRNASNMGDLRNCPSNCGEVLRIRRVLMNSPEIVSIGLVWDSDHSDLAEDVIHSLGTCLRLGDLFYRVTEERARQAELYLVGMVCYYGKHYSTFFFQTKIRKWMYFDDAHVKEVRHSLESACCSAGRVCSAVQGPLHLQLCLREQQ
;
A
#
# COMPACT_ATOMS: atom_id res chain seq x y z
N PRO A 1 -30.58 -30.68 -1.84
CA PRO A 1 -30.45 -29.81 -0.64
C PRO A 1 -29.76 -28.49 -1.00
N PRO A 2 -30.46 -27.34 -0.91
CA PRO A 2 -29.85 -26.07 -1.22
C PRO A 2 -28.87 -25.70 -0.09
N TRP A 3 -27.66 -25.31 -0.49
CA TRP A 3 -26.62 -24.81 0.40
C TRP A 3 -27.11 -23.52 1.11
N PRO A 4 -26.79 -23.31 2.40
CA PRO A 4 -27.26 -22.14 3.13
C PRO A 4 -26.64 -20.85 2.56
N VAL A 5 -27.49 -19.84 2.41
CA VAL A 5 -27.27 -18.51 1.80
C VAL A 5 -26.37 -17.60 2.67
N THR A 6 -25.60 -18.15 3.60
CA THR A 6 -24.77 -17.40 4.56
C THR A 6 -23.41 -16.97 4.00
N THR A 7 -22.98 -17.47 2.84
CA THR A 7 -21.64 -17.19 2.28
C THR A 7 -21.48 -15.83 1.61
N LYS A 8 -22.57 -15.11 1.28
CA LYS A 8 -22.47 -13.81 0.57
C LYS A 8 -22.19 -12.61 1.48
N HIS A 9 -22.56 -12.67 2.75
CA HIS A 9 -22.38 -11.56 3.71
C HIS A 9 -20.98 -11.56 4.36
N ASN A 10 -20.22 -12.65 4.19
CA ASN A 10 -18.89 -12.86 4.79
C ASN A 10 -17.71 -12.47 3.88
N ILE A 11 -17.95 -11.87 2.71
CA ILE A 11 -16.90 -11.66 1.69
C ILE A 11 -16.10 -10.36 1.90
N VAL A 12 -16.60 -9.44 2.72
CA VAL A 12 -16.23 -8.03 2.62
C VAL A 12 -14.94 -7.64 3.36
N ILE A 13 -14.61 -8.28 4.49
CA ILE A 13 -13.38 -8.00 5.26
C ILE A 13 -12.22 -8.94 4.85
N LEU A 14 -12.49 -9.97 4.01
CA LEU A 14 -11.44 -10.86 3.48
C LEU A 14 -10.36 -10.05 2.74
N LYS A 15 -10.72 -8.96 2.06
CA LYS A 15 -9.83 -8.33 1.09
C LYS A 15 -8.77 -7.42 1.70
N CYS A 16 -9.07 -6.62 2.73
CA CYS A 16 -8.06 -5.81 3.44
C CYS A 16 -7.00 -6.69 4.12
N ILE A 17 -7.46 -7.81 4.66
CA ILE A 17 -6.64 -8.85 5.26
C ILE A 17 -5.81 -9.52 4.16
N ASP A 18 -6.42 -9.99 3.07
CA ASP A 18 -5.71 -10.61 1.94
C ASP A 18 -4.69 -9.66 1.29
N ILE A 19 -4.93 -8.35 1.25
CA ILE A 19 -3.96 -7.35 0.78
C ILE A 19 -2.72 -7.33 1.66
N PHE A 20 -2.91 -7.19 2.97
CA PHE A 20 -1.82 -7.24 3.94
C PHE A 20 -1.10 -8.59 3.85
N LEU A 21 -1.84 -9.70 3.90
CA LEU A 21 -1.32 -11.06 3.77
C LEU A 21 -0.52 -11.24 2.48
N HIS A 22 -1.02 -10.85 1.31
CA HIS A 22 -0.36 -10.98 0.01
C HIS A 22 0.86 -10.07 -0.16
N LEU A 23 0.80 -8.84 0.37
CA LEU A 23 1.98 -7.99 0.51
C LEU A 23 3.07 -8.72 1.29
N LEU A 24 2.70 -9.26 2.46
CA LEU A 24 3.61 -9.93 3.37
C LEU A 24 4.13 -11.26 2.84
N GLN A 25 3.36 -11.88 1.97
CA GLN A 25 3.74 -13.11 1.32
C GLN A 25 4.69 -12.87 0.14
N THR A 26 4.60 -11.70 -0.51
CA THR A 26 5.57 -11.29 -1.52
C THR A 26 6.92 -10.96 -0.88
N ILE A 27 6.96 -10.56 0.40
CA ILE A 27 8.19 -10.27 1.18
C ILE A 27 9.15 -11.48 1.29
N SER A 28 8.69 -12.69 0.94
CA SER A 28 9.32 -13.95 1.31
C SER A 28 10.21 -14.65 0.28
N ASN A 29 11.49 -14.81 0.60
CA ASN A 29 12.39 -15.75 -0.06
C ASN A 29 12.70 -16.97 0.84
N GLU A 30 11.97 -18.08 0.67
CA GLU A 30 12.33 -19.50 1.00
C GLU A 30 11.07 -20.40 0.83
N SER A 31 10.94 -21.26 -0.20
CA SER A 31 11.18 -22.73 -0.30
C SER A 31 10.26 -23.58 0.62
N HIS A 32 9.51 -24.63 0.26
CA HIS A 32 9.56 -25.71 -0.74
C HIS A 32 8.16 -26.37 -0.89
N ARG A 33 7.89 -27.01 -2.05
CA ARG A 33 6.86 -28.06 -2.34
C ARG A 33 5.35 -27.72 -2.23
N LYS A 34 4.69 -27.49 -3.40
CA LYS A 34 3.60 -28.29 -4.02
C LYS A 34 2.79 -27.47 -5.06
N ASN A 35 2.22 -28.18 -6.04
CA ASN A 35 1.65 -27.71 -7.32
C ASN A 35 0.28 -27.01 -7.24
N TYR A 36 0.14 -25.93 -6.45
CA TYR A 36 -0.95 -24.95 -6.62
C TYR A 36 -0.37 -23.52 -6.53
N PRO A 37 -0.90 -22.54 -7.29
CA PRO A 37 -0.27 -21.22 -7.47
C PRO A 37 -0.36 -20.27 -6.25
N VAL A 38 -0.70 -20.76 -5.06
CA VAL A 38 -0.81 -19.95 -3.84
C VAL A 38 0.36 -20.31 -2.93
N ALA A 39 1.58 -19.92 -3.34
CA ALA A 39 2.82 -20.24 -2.64
C ALA A 39 3.41 -18.98 -2.01
N LEU A 40 3.20 -18.81 -0.71
CA LEU A 40 3.26 -17.52 -0.06
C LEU A 40 3.57 -17.69 1.44
N MET A 41 4.78 -17.34 1.90
CA MET A 41 5.08 -16.82 3.26
C MET A 41 6.56 -16.83 3.68
N SER A 42 6.97 -15.65 4.13
CA SER A 42 8.03 -15.27 5.07
C SER A 42 7.73 -13.79 5.29
N PHE A 43 6.92 -13.55 6.31
CA PHE A 43 7.30 -12.48 7.21
C PHE A 43 8.74 -12.72 7.63
N PRO A 44 9.53 -11.65 7.83
CA PRO A 44 10.85 -11.82 8.40
C PRO A 44 10.72 -12.70 9.65
N PRO A 45 11.68 -13.61 9.90
CA PRO A 45 11.72 -14.45 11.10
C PRO A 45 11.30 -13.67 12.35
N SER A 46 11.61 -12.37 12.40
CA SER A 46 11.08 -11.34 13.29
C SER A 46 9.61 -11.50 13.70
N PHE A 47 8.58 -11.52 12.82
CA PHE A 47 7.18 -11.61 13.29
C PHE A 47 6.85 -12.96 13.93
N ARG A 48 7.45 -14.03 13.41
CA ARG A 48 7.27 -15.40 13.93
C ARG A 48 7.96 -15.56 15.29
N GLN A 49 9.14 -14.96 15.43
CA GLN A 49 9.97 -14.96 16.64
C GLN A 49 9.43 -14.02 17.71
N LEU A 50 8.53 -13.08 17.37
CA LEU A 50 7.81 -12.28 18.35
C LEU A 50 6.87 -13.19 19.17
N THR A 51 7.34 -13.54 20.36
CA THR A 51 6.59 -14.29 21.38
C THR A 51 5.84 -13.36 22.33
N THR A 52 6.32 -12.14 22.49
CA THR A 52 5.77 -11.14 23.42
C THR A 52 5.01 -10.05 22.68
N HIS A 53 3.77 -9.79 23.10
CA HIS A 53 2.96 -8.65 22.64
C HIS A 53 1.92 -8.30 23.72
N LYS A 54 1.38 -7.09 23.69
CA LYS A 54 0.25 -6.66 24.53
C LYS A 54 -1.03 -7.28 24.00
N CYS A 55 -1.36 -8.48 24.48
CA CYS A 55 -2.58 -9.19 24.08
C CYS A 55 -3.82 -8.46 24.59
N MET A 56 -4.89 -8.50 23.80
CA MET A 56 -6.21 -7.92 24.13
C MET A 56 -7.33 -8.96 23.97
N GLU A 57 -7.00 -10.22 24.28
CA GLU A 57 -7.93 -11.35 24.22
C GLU A 57 -8.62 -11.44 22.85
N ASP A 58 -9.96 -11.46 22.82
CA ASP A 58 -10.75 -11.59 21.61
C ASP A 58 -10.64 -10.39 20.64
N SER A 59 -10.17 -9.24 21.11
CA SER A 59 -9.93 -8.04 20.28
C SER A 59 -8.49 -7.98 19.76
N CYS A 60 -7.66 -9.00 20.05
CA CYS A 60 -6.26 -8.98 19.68
C CYS A 60 -6.02 -9.26 18.20
N ILE A 61 -5.89 -8.20 17.41
CA ILE A 61 -5.54 -8.24 15.98
C ILE A 61 -4.21 -8.97 15.76
N PHE A 62 -3.21 -8.78 16.63
CA PHE A 62 -1.92 -9.46 16.51
C PHE A 62 -2.05 -11.00 16.63
N CYS A 63 -2.83 -11.50 17.60
CA CYS A 63 -3.10 -12.94 17.75
C CYS A 63 -3.83 -13.50 16.54
N ALA A 64 -4.87 -12.79 16.06
CA ALA A 64 -5.65 -13.23 14.91
C ALA A 64 -4.78 -13.31 13.63
N LEU A 65 -3.94 -12.30 13.39
CA LEU A 65 -2.96 -12.30 12.31
C LEU A 65 -1.97 -13.47 12.44
N LYS A 66 -1.42 -13.69 13.64
CA LYS A 66 -0.48 -14.80 13.90
C LYS A 66 -1.12 -16.17 13.61
N SER A 67 -2.40 -16.34 13.94
CA SER A 67 -3.17 -17.54 13.62
C SER A 67 -3.31 -17.74 12.11
N ILE A 68 -3.70 -16.70 11.37
CA ILE A 68 -3.83 -16.76 9.91
C ILE A 68 -2.48 -17.10 9.26
N PHE A 69 -1.37 -16.53 9.73
CA PHE A 69 -0.03 -16.86 9.21
C PHE A 69 0.38 -18.29 9.48
N ALA A 70 0.03 -18.84 10.65
CA ALA A 70 0.24 -20.26 10.92
C ALA A 70 -0.59 -21.12 9.95
N GLN A 71 -1.83 -20.74 9.67
CA GLN A 71 -2.67 -21.45 8.72
C GLN A 71 -2.14 -21.39 7.27
N PHE A 72 -1.59 -20.26 6.81
CA PHE A 72 -0.92 -20.22 5.50
C PHE A 72 0.24 -21.22 5.39
N GLN A 73 0.95 -21.46 6.49
CA GLN A 73 2.11 -22.33 6.49
C GLN A 73 1.74 -23.83 6.60
N PHE A 74 0.71 -24.16 7.38
CA PHE A 74 0.43 -25.53 7.78
C PHE A 74 -0.92 -26.08 7.28
N SER A 75 -1.85 -25.22 6.86
CA SER A 75 -3.18 -25.66 6.42
C SER A 75 -3.12 -26.26 5.01
N SER A 76 -3.93 -27.30 4.80
CA SER A 76 -4.22 -27.85 3.48
C SER A 76 -5.48 -27.26 2.84
N GLU A 77 -6.17 -26.35 3.53
CA GLU A 77 -7.40 -25.73 3.04
C GLU A 77 -7.13 -24.71 1.93
N ARG A 78 -8.04 -24.64 0.95
CA ARG A 78 -7.93 -23.73 -0.20
C ARG A 78 -8.32 -22.29 0.13
N VAL A 79 -9.13 -22.11 1.16
CA VAL A 79 -9.61 -20.82 1.65
C VAL A 79 -9.27 -20.77 3.12
N LEU A 80 -8.58 -19.73 3.56
CA LEU A 80 -8.24 -19.60 4.97
C LEU A 80 -9.35 -18.85 5.72
N PRO A 81 -9.75 -19.33 6.91
CA PRO A 81 -10.76 -18.64 7.71
C PRO A 81 -10.20 -17.33 8.26
N SER A 82 -10.82 -16.21 7.86
CA SER A 82 -10.48 -14.86 8.34
C SER A 82 -11.34 -14.41 9.53
N ASP A 83 -12.30 -15.23 9.97
CA ASP A 83 -13.33 -14.87 10.96
C ASP A 83 -12.77 -14.34 12.28
N ALA A 84 -11.66 -14.91 12.75
CA ALA A 84 -10.98 -14.46 13.97
C ALA A 84 -10.48 -13.01 13.84
N LEU A 85 -9.88 -12.67 12.70
CA LEU A 85 -9.35 -11.31 12.47
C LEU A 85 -10.47 -10.31 12.23
N ARG A 86 -11.53 -10.72 11.52
CA ARG A 86 -12.75 -9.90 11.35
C ARG A 86 -13.37 -9.54 12.69
N SER A 87 -13.51 -10.55 13.57
CA SER A 87 -14.08 -10.37 14.90
C SER A 87 -13.19 -9.47 15.76
N ALA A 88 -11.87 -9.66 15.69
CA ALA A 88 -10.92 -8.81 16.40
C ALA A 88 -10.96 -7.34 15.93
N LEU A 89 -11.05 -7.10 14.61
CA LEU A 89 -11.20 -5.76 14.03
C LEU A 89 -12.50 -5.10 14.48
N ALA A 90 -13.63 -5.78 14.31
CA ALA A 90 -14.94 -5.24 14.69
C ALA A 90 -15.02 -4.88 16.18
N LYS A 91 -14.43 -5.71 17.06
CA LYS A 91 -14.33 -5.43 18.50
C LYS A 91 -13.39 -4.26 18.80
N THR A 92 -12.25 -4.18 18.11
CA THR A 92 -11.25 -3.11 18.33
C THR A 92 -11.79 -1.73 17.97
N PHE A 93 -12.57 -1.63 16.89
CA PHE A 93 -13.07 -0.37 16.34
C PHE A 93 -14.58 -0.19 16.56
N GLN A 94 -15.12 -0.85 17.58
CA GLN A 94 -16.56 -0.84 17.88
C GLN A 94 -17.10 0.58 18.18
N ASP A 95 -16.34 1.37 18.94
CA ASP A 95 -16.74 2.72 19.33
C ASP A 95 -16.77 3.68 18.13
N GLU A 96 -15.89 3.46 17.15
CA GLU A 96 -15.85 4.21 15.89
C GLU A 96 -16.91 3.75 14.88
N GLN A 97 -17.62 2.64 15.16
CA GLN A 97 -18.52 1.96 14.22
C GLN A 97 -17.82 1.56 12.90
N ARG A 98 -16.50 1.31 12.95
CA ARG A 98 -15.68 0.94 11.79
C ARG A 98 -15.33 -0.53 11.81
N PHE A 99 -15.15 -1.10 10.61
CA PHE A 99 -14.80 -2.50 10.34
C PHE A 99 -15.80 -3.50 10.93
N GLN A 100 -17.08 -3.12 10.99
CA GLN A 100 -18.14 -3.92 11.59
C GLN A 100 -18.51 -5.12 10.72
N LEU A 101 -18.88 -6.22 11.38
CA LEU A 101 -19.22 -7.46 10.68
C LEU A 101 -20.42 -7.24 9.73
N GLY A 102 -20.22 -7.56 8.44
CA GLY A 102 -21.25 -7.42 7.41
C GLY A 102 -21.32 -6.04 6.76
N ILE A 103 -20.50 -5.08 7.23
CA ILE A 103 -20.37 -3.74 6.65
C ILE A 103 -19.07 -3.66 5.84
N MET A 104 -19.10 -2.90 4.75
CA MET A 104 -17.93 -2.61 3.92
C MET A 104 -17.32 -1.28 4.36
N ASP A 105 -16.02 -1.31 4.62
CA ASP A 105 -15.21 -0.14 4.95
C ASP A 105 -14.05 0.01 3.97
N ASP A 106 -13.39 1.16 4.04
CA ASP A 106 -12.26 1.48 3.18
C ASP A 106 -11.04 0.58 3.46
N ALA A 107 -10.48 -0.01 2.39
CA ALA A 107 -9.36 -0.93 2.47
C ALA A 107 -8.02 -0.25 2.75
N ALA A 108 -7.80 0.97 2.28
CA ALA A 108 -6.57 1.72 2.56
C ALA A 108 -6.56 2.16 4.03
N GLU A 109 -7.69 2.65 4.53
CA GLU A 109 -7.85 2.95 5.95
C GLU A 109 -7.69 1.68 6.80
N CYS A 110 -8.27 0.55 6.39
CA CYS A 110 -8.10 -0.73 7.09
C CYS A 110 -6.62 -1.15 7.15
N PHE A 111 -5.89 -0.98 6.05
CA PHE A 111 -4.46 -1.29 5.97
C PHE A 111 -3.64 -0.45 6.95
N GLU A 112 -3.86 0.88 6.98
CA GLU A 112 -3.17 1.76 7.94
C GLU A 112 -3.53 1.40 9.37
N ASN A 113 -4.81 1.17 9.66
CA ASN A 113 -5.26 0.77 10.99
C ASN A 113 -4.64 -0.57 11.43
N LEU A 114 -4.51 -1.55 10.52
CA LEU A 114 -3.80 -2.80 10.81
C LEU A 114 -2.32 -2.55 11.17
N LEU A 115 -1.61 -1.71 10.41
CA LEU A 115 -0.23 -1.34 10.72
C LEU A 115 -0.11 -0.70 12.11
N MET A 116 -0.97 0.27 12.43
CA MET A 116 -0.94 0.96 13.71
C MET A 116 -1.30 0.04 14.87
N ARG A 117 -2.27 -0.87 14.68
CA ARG A 117 -2.62 -1.88 15.69
C ARG A 117 -1.49 -2.88 15.92
N ILE A 118 -0.79 -3.31 14.87
CA ILE A 118 0.40 -4.16 15.01
C ILE A 118 1.49 -3.44 15.80
N HIS A 119 1.79 -2.17 15.46
CA HIS A 119 2.73 -1.34 16.21
C HIS A 119 2.34 -1.28 17.69
N PHE A 120 1.09 -0.91 17.98
CA PHE A 120 0.57 -0.84 19.35
C PHE A 120 0.79 -2.14 20.14
N HIS A 121 0.53 -3.30 19.52
CA HIS A 121 0.67 -4.59 20.20
C HIS A 121 2.13 -4.95 20.51
N ILE A 122 3.12 -4.49 19.73
CA ILE A 122 4.52 -4.95 19.84
C ILE A 122 5.48 -3.90 20.39
N SER A 123 5.12 -2.62 20.37
CA SER A 123 6.05 -1.51 20.68
C SER A 123 5.90 -0.93 22.10
N ALA A 124 5.07 -1.56 22.95
CA ALA A 124 4.91 -1.22 24.36
C ALA A 124 4.68 0.29 24.63
N GLU A 125 3.77 0.91 23.86
CA GLU A 125 3.34 2.32 24.03
C GLU A 125 4.34 3.39 23.56
N SER A 126 5.37 3.02 22.79
CA SER A 126 6.13 4.03 22.05
C SER A 126 5.20 4.82 21.11
N ARG A 127 5.29 6.16 21.15
CA ARG A 127 4.48 7.02 20.29
C ARG A 127 4.79 6.70 18.83
N GLU A 128 3.74 6.70 18.01
CA GLU A 128 3.78 6.29 16.61
C GLU A 128 4.78 7.11 15.78
N ASP A 129 4.92 8.39 16.12
CA ASP A 129 5.78 9.37 15.46
C ASP A 129 7.27 9.27 15.83
N ILE A 130 7.64 8.44 16.82
CA ILE A 130 9.02 8.33 17.34
C ILE A 130 9.48 6.87 17.50
N CYS A 131 8.75 5.91 16.94
CA CYS A 131 9.09 4.50 17.08
C CYS A 131 10.31 4.11 16.24
N THR A 132 11.41 3.77 16.90
CA THR A 132 12.64 3.25 16.28
C THR A 132 12.91 1.79 16.64
N ALA A 133 11.92 1.09 17.18
CA ALA A 133 12.04 -0.30 17.60
C ALA A 133 12.35 -1.21 16.41
N LYS A 134 13.48 -1.93 16.48
CA LYS A 134 13.93 -2.85 15.41
C LYS A 134 12.97 -4.01 15.17
N HIS A 135 12.15 -4.34 16.16
CA HIS A 135 11.13 -5.38 16.05
C HIS A 135 9.77 -4.84 15.58
N CYS A 136 9.60 -3.52 15.46
CA CYS A 136 8.35 -2.93 14.99
C CYS A 136 8.24 -3.03 13.46
N ILE A 137 7.54 -4.05 12.98
CA ILE A 137 7.42 -4.32 11.54
C ILE A 137 6.83 -3.15 10.74
N PRO A 138 5.74 -2.49 11.19
CA PRO A 138 5.22 -1.29 10.52
C PRO A 138 6.30 -0.24 10.26
N HIS A 139 7.08 0.12 11.28
CA HIS A 139 8.12 1.15 11.16
C HIS A 139 9.37 0.69 10.42
N GLN A 140 9.75 -0.58 10.51
CA GLN A 140 10.94 -1.08 9.82
C GLN A 140 10.68 -1.34 8.33
N LYS A 141 9.46 -1.73 7.95
CA LYS A 141 9.16 -2.15 6.58
C LYS A 141 8.44 -1.07 5.77
N PHE A 142 7.48 -0.36 6.36
CA PHE A 142 6.55 0.51 5.64
C PHE A 142 6.78 2.00 5.89
N ALA A 143 7.20 2.38 7.10
CA ALA A 143 7.31 3.79 7.45
C ALA A 143 8.35 4.53 6.60
N MET A 144 7.92 5.65 6.03
CA MET A 144 8.76 6.68 5.44
C MET A 144 8.94 7.79 6.48
N THR A 145 10.16 7.94 7.00
CA THR A 145 10.51 9.06 7.88
C THR A 145 10.89 10.25 7.00
N LEU A 146 10.10 11.30 7.02
CA LEU A 146 10.21 12.43 6.11
C LEU A 146 10.41 13.72 6.90
N PHE A 147 10.99 14.72 6.25
CA PHE A 147 10.75 16.11 6.64
C PHE A 147 10.41 16.96 5.42
N GLU A 148 9.59 17.98 5.67
CA GLU A 148 9.24 19.00 4.69
C GLU A 148 9.97 20.31 4.98
N GLN A 149 10.44 20.96 3.92
CA GLN A 149 11.09 22.26 4.03
C GLN A 149 10.93 23.08 2.73
N CYS A 150 10.72 24.38 2.88
CA CYS A 150 10.76 25.34 1.78
C CYS A 150 12.08 26.10 1.81
N VAL A 151 12.72 26.25 0.65
CA VAL A 151 13.95 27.03 0.49
C VAL A 151 13.74 28.04 -0.64
N CYS A 152 13.84 29.32 -0.31
CA CYS A 152 13.71 30.41 -1.26
C CYS A 152 14.97 30.54 -2.11
N ASN A 153 14.83 30.49 -3.43
CA ASN A 153 15.97 30.64 -4.33
C ASN A 153 16.39 32.10 -4.48
N SER A 154 15.47 33.05 -4.27
CA SER A 154 15.76 34.49 -4.42
C SER A 154 16.50 35.09 -3.22
N CYS A 155 16.09 34.77 -1.99
CA CYS A 155 16.66 35.37 -0.78
C CYS A 155 17.36 34.37 0.16
N GLY A 156 17.35 33.06 -0.15
CA GLY A 156 17.99 32.03 0.67
C GLY A 156 17.24 31.68 1.96
N ALA A 157 16.13 32.35 2.26
CA ALA A 157 15.32 32.07 3.44
C ALA A 157 14.76 30.65 3.41
N THR A 158 14.80 29.97 4.55
CA THR A 158 14.45 28.57 4.69
C THR A 158 13.43 28.42 5.81
N SER A 159 12.37 27.62 5.59
CA SER A 159 11.40 27.32 6.65
C SER A 159 11.99 26.34 7.67
N ASP A 160 11.44 26.32 8.87
CA ASP A 160 11.74 25.25 9.82
C ASP A 160 11.39 23.89 9.20
N PRO A 161 12.23 22.86 9.41
CA PRO A 161 11.94 21.51 8.94
C PRO A 161 10.78 20.93 9.74
N LEU A 162 9.81 20.35 9.04
CA LEU A 162 8.64 19.68 9.64
C LEU A 162 8.80 18.16 9.48
N PRO A 163 9.30 17.44 10.51
CA PRO A 163 9.46 15.99 10.45
C PRO A 163 8.12 15.28 10.70
N PHE A 164 7.90 14.17 10.00
CA PHE A 164 6.76 13.27 10.21
C PHE A 164 7.05 11.87 9.69
N ILE A 165 6.19 10.92 10.08
CA ILE A 165 6.21 9.55 9.58
C ILE A 165 4.98 9.33 8.71
N GLN A 166 5.18 8.72 7.55
CA GLN A 166 4.12 8.39 6.60
C GLN A 166 4.15 6.89 6.29
N MET A 167 3.02 6.21 6.48
CA MET A 167 2.89 4.78 6.14
C MET A 167 2.46 4.57 4.68
N VAL A 168 1.59 5.46 4.17
CA VAL A 168 1.06 5.42 2.80
C VAL A 168 1.25 6.78 2.14
N HIS A 169 1.82 6.79 0.94
CA HIS A 169 2.00 7.97 0.12
C HIS A 169 0.76 8.22 -0.74
N TYR A 170 -0.10 9.15 -0.29
CA TYR A 170 -1.35 9.46 -0.98
C TYR A 170 -1.19 10.47 -2.11
N ILE A 171 -1.86 10.22 -3.24
CA ILE A 171 -1.85 11.06 -4.44
C ILE A 171 -3.27 11.13 -5.03
N SER A 172 -3.74 12.33 -5.38
CA SER A 172 -5.00 12.50 -6.12
C SER A 172 -4.88 11.97 -7.55
N THR A 173 -5.88 11.20 -8.01
CA THR A 173 -5.93 10.69 -9.39
C THR A 173 -6.00 11.82 -10.41
N THR A 174 -6.72 12.91 -10.12
CA THR A 174 -6.76 14.11 -10.97
C THR A 174 -5.37 14.73 -11.11
N SER A 175 -4.64 14.86 -10.00
CA SER A 175 -3.27 15.41 -10.02
C SER A 175 -2.32 14.51 -10.80
N LEU A 176 -2.46 13.19 -10.66
CA LEU A 176 -1.67 12.20 -11.40
C LEU A 176 -1.89 12.33 -12.91
N CYS A 177 -3.15 12.27 -13.36
CA CYS A 177 -3.47 12.33 -14.79
C CYS A 177 -3.06 13.67 -15.41
N ASN A 178 -3.29 14.78 -14.72
CA ASN A 178 -2.86 16.11 -15.19
C ASN A 178 -1.35 16.21 -15.39
N GLN A 179 -0.56 15.63 -14.49
CA GLN A 179 0.90 15.62 -14.64
C GLN A 179 1.36 14.63 -15.72
N ALA A 180 0.67 13.51 -15.89
CA ALA A 180 0.98 12.54 -16.94
C ALA A 180 0.84 13.18 -18.33
N VAL A 181 -0.26 13.90 -18.58
CA VAL A 181 -0.48 14.64 -19.83
C VAL A 181 0.64 15.66 -20.07
N ARG A 182 0.97 16.48 -19.07
CA ARG A 182 2.05 17.49 -19.17
C ARG A 182 3.42 16.86 -19.45
N MET A 183 3.72 15.71 -18.84
CA MET A 183 4.99 15.02 -19.07
C MET A 183 5.07 14.44 -20.48
N LEU A 184 3.97 13.92 -21.02
CA LEU A 184 3.89 13.40 -22.39
C LEU A 184 4.00 14.51 -23.44
N GLU A 185 3.47 15.70 -23.19
CA GLU A 185 3.64 16.86 -24.07
C GLU A 185 5.10 17.35 -24.15
N CYS A 186 5.87 17.14 -23.08
CA CYS A 186 7.25 17.64 -22.96
C CYS A 186 8.32 16.61 -23.33
N ARG A 187 7.97 15.33 -23.55
CA ARG A 187 8.93 14.24 -23.79
C ARG A 187 8.46 13.29 -24.89
N ASP A 188 9.37 12.96 -25.80
CA ASP A 188 9.07 12.07 -26.95
C ASP A 188 8.88 10.58 -26.57
N LYS A 189 9.41 10.11 -25.43
CA LYS A 189 9.36 8.68 -25.04
C LYS A 189 9.24 8.46 -23.52
N PRO A 190 8.46 7.45 -23.09
CA PRO A 190 8.42 7.01 -21.70
C PRO A 190 9.76 6.43 -21.24
N THR A 191 10.27 6.88 -20.10
CA THR A 191 11.51 6.39 -19.47
C THR A 191 11.25 5.82 -18.08
N PRO A 192 12.09 4.88 -17.55
CA PRO A 192 11.86 4.25 -16.24
C PRO A 192 11.80 5.21 -15.05
N ASP A 193 12.45 6.38 -15.13
CA ASP A 193 12.38 7.47 -14.13
C ASP A 193 11.02 8.17 -14.08
N MET A 194 10.21 8.06 -15.13
CA MET A 194 9.00 8.88 -15.25
C MET A 194 7.98 8.58 -14.18
N PHE A 195 7.87 7.34 -13.69
CA PHE A 195 6.87 7.03 -12.67
C PHE A 195 7.16 7.76 -11.36
N GLY A 196 8.40 7.72 -10.86
CA GLY A 196 8.76 8.44 -9.62
C GLY A 196 8.62 9.96 -9.77
N GLU A 197 9.06 10.52 -10.90
CA GLU A 197 8.92 11.95 -11.18
C GLU A 197 7.45 12.38 -11.30
N LEU A 198 6.62 11.56 -11.96
CA LEU A 198 5.18 11.78 -12.09
C LEU A 198 4.52 11.84 -10.72
N LEU A 199 4.78 10.84 -9.86
CA LEU A 199 4.25 10.80 -8.50
C LEU A 199 4.69 12.02 -7.69
N ARG A 200 5.97 12.42 -7.79
CA ARG A 200 6.50 13.61 -7.12
C ARG A 200 5.81 14.89 -7.58
N ASN A 201 5.62 15.06 -8.89
CA ASN A 201 4.96 16.22 -9.46
C ASN A 201 3.48 16.28 -9.07
N ALA A 202 2.79 15.14 -9.07
CA ALA A 202 1.40 15.05 -8.65
C ALA A 202 1.24 15.34 -7.15
N SER A 203 2.19 14.90 -6.32
CA SER A 203 2.18 15.13 -4.86
C SER A 203 2.34 16.60 -4.48
N ASN A 204 3.05 17.38 -5.31
CA ASN A 204 3.32 18.80 -5.07
C ASN A 204 2.28 19.72 -5.75
N MET A 205 1.29 19.15 -6.45
CA MET A 205 0.30 19.93 -7.18
C MET A 205 -0.62 20.66 -6.19
N GLY A 206 -0.55 21.99 -6.19
CA GLY A 206 -1.30 22.85 -5.27
C GLY A 206 -0.63 23.11 -3.92
N ASP A 207 0.51 22.47 -3.63
CA ASP A 207 1.23 22.63 -2.36
C ASP A 207 2.32 23.70 -2.46
N LEU A 208 1.85 24.96 -2.51
CA LEU A 208 2.68 26.15 -2.66
C LEU A 208 2.65 26.99 -1.38
N ARG A 209 3.82 27.48 -0.96
CA ARG A 209 3.95 28.34 0.23
C ARG A 209 4.63 29.65 -0.13
N ASN A 210 4.24 30.74 0.53
CA ASN A 210 4.97 32.00 0.42
C ASN A 210 6.34 31.87 1.09
N CYS A 211 7.32 32.60 0.57
CA CYS A 211 8.64 32.71 1.20
C CYS A 211 8.51 33.12 2.68
N PRO A 212 9.21 32.46 3.63
CA PRO A 212 9.11 32.79 5.05
C PRO A 212 9.58 34.22 5.38
N SER A 213 10.45 34.80 4.54
CA SER A 213 10.85 36.22 4.64
C SER A 213 9.96 37.17 3.84
N ASN A 214 8.83 36.70 3.30
CA ASN A 214 7.87 37.49 2.52
C ASN A 214 8.48 38.28 1.34
N CYS A 215 9.52 37.74 0.68
CA CYS A 215 10.18 38.41 -0.45
C CYS A 215 9.37 38.37 -1.78
N GLY A 216 8.15 37.81 -1.76
CA GLY A 216 7.26 37.69 -2.93
C GLY A 216 7.41 36.41 -3.76
N GLU A 217 8.40 35.54 -3.47
CA GLU A 217 8.53 34.25 -4.15
C GLU A 217 7.57 33.20 -3.57
N VAL A 218 6.98 32.39 -4.45
CA VAL A 218 6.13 31.24 -4.10
C VAL A 218 6.93 29.96 -4.28
N LEU A 219 7.05 29.19 -3.20
CA LEU A 219 7.95 28.06 -3.06
C LEU A 219 7.20 26.75 -3.11
N ARG A 220 7.81 25.74 -3.73
CA ARG A 220 7.39 24.34 -3.61
C ARG A 220 7.97 23.74 -2.35
N ILE A 221 7.22 22.84 -1.72
CA ILE A 221 7.71 22.05 -0.60
C ILE A 221 8.71 21.01 -1.09
N ARG A 222 9.85 20.88 -0.39
CA ARG A 222 10.84 19.83 -0.62
C ARG A 222 10.65 18.76 0.45
N ARG A 223 10.31 17.53 0.03
CA ARG A 223 10.24 16.35 0.90
C ARG A 223 11.55 15.56 0.86
N VAL A 224 12.15 15.34 2.03
CA VAL A 224 13.40 14.60 2.17
C VAL A 224 13.15 13.31 2.95
N LEU A 225 13.48 12.18 2.35
CA LEU A 225 13.39 10.86 2.97
C LEU A 225 14.65 10.57 3.80
N MET A 226 14.42 10.25 5.07
CA MET A 226 15.45 10.10 6.10
C MET A 226 15.83 8.65 6.41
N ASN A 227 15.07 7.68 5.90
CA ASN A 227 15.28 6.27 6.16
C ASN A 227 15.22 5.44 4.85
N SER A 228 15.36 4.11 4.99
CA SER A 228 15.29 3.16 3.88
C SER A 228 14.09 2.21 4.06
N PRO A 229 12.86 2.61 3.69
CA PRO A 229 11.71 1.71 3.72
C PRO A 229 11.94 0.54 2.78
N GLU A 230 11.58 -0.67 3.21
CA GLU A 230 11.66 -1.86 2.36
C GLU A 230 10.47 -1.98 1.42
N ILE A 231 9.35 -1.38 1.80
CA ILE A 231 8.09 -1.37 1.06
C ILE A 231 7.55 0.04 1.04
N VAL A 232 7.17 0.50 -0.14
CA VAL A 232 6.42 1.75 -0.30
C VAL A 232 5.01 1.43 -0.72
N SER A 233 4.05 1.91 0.05
CA SER A 233 2.63 1.89 -0.28
C SER A 233 2.21 3.25 -0.84
N ILE A 234 1.58 3.26 -2.02
CA ILE A 234 1.03 4.47 -2.65
C ILE A 234 -0.49 4.30 -2.69
N GLY A 235 -1.23 5.27 -2.16
CA GLY A 235 -2.68 5.32 -2.24
C GLY A 235 -3.12 6.34 -3.28
N LEU A 236 -3.85 5.94 -4.31
CA LEU A 236 -4.49 6.88 -5.22
C LEU A 236 -5.89 7.20 -4.73
N VAL A 237 -6.17 8.49 -4.58
CA VAL A 237 -7.44 9.02 -4.07
C VAL A 237 -8.27 9.56 -5.22
N TRP A 238 -9.51 9.11 -5.33
CA TRP A 238 -10.47 9.64 -6.29
C TRP A 238 -11.07 10.93 -5.76
N ASP A 239 -11.01 12.00 -6.55
CA ASP A 239 -11.63 13.29 -6.17
C ASP A 239 -13.16 13.29 -6.33
N SER A 240 -13.72 12.23 -6.94
CA SER A 240 -15.15 12.08 -7.23
C SER A 240 -15.56 10.61 -7.34
N ASP A 241 -16.76 10.29 -6.85
CA ASP A 241 -17.41 8.97 -6.95
C ASP A 241 -17.73 8.56 -8.40
N HIS A 242 -17.69 9.50 -9.34
CA HIS A 242 -18.07 9.32 -10.74
C HIS A 242 -16.93 9.66 -11.71
N SER A 243 -15.66 9.47 -11.28
CA SER A 243 -14.51 9.74 -12.14
C SER A 243 -14.45 8.84 -13.38
N ASP A 244 -14.11 9.44 -14.51
CA ASP A 244 -13.82 8.81 -15.80
C ASP A 244 -12.30 8.58 -16.04
N LEU A 245 -11.45 8.98 -15.09
CA LEU A 245 -9.98 8.91 -15.20
C LEU A 245 -9.39 7.51 -14.98
N ALA A 246 -10.23 6.47 -14.86
CA ALA A 246 -9.82 5.09 -14.59
C ALA A 246 -8.74 4.59 -15.56
N GLU A 247 -8.96 4.79 -16.86
CA GLU A 247 -8.05 4.35 -17.91
C GLU A 247 -6.74 5.14 -17.88
N ASP A 248 -6.82 6.46 -17.77
CA ASP A 248 -5.66 7.36 -17.67
C ASP A 248 -4.78 7.04 -16.47
N VAL A 249 -5.38 6.71 -15.33
CA VAL A 249 -4.66 6.28 -14.12
C VAL A 249 -3.87 5.02 -14.40
N ILE A 250 -4.50 3.99 -14.99
CA ILE A 250 -3.84 2.71 -15.30
C ILE A 250 -2.68 2.89 -16.28
N HIS A 251 -2.85 3.71 -17.32
CA HIS A 251 -1.78 4.02 -18.27
C HIS A 251 -0.64 4.83 -17.64
N SER A 252 -0.92 5.57 -16.58
CA SER A 252 0.08 6.33 -15.82
C SER A 252 0.88 5.48 -14.82
N LEU A 253 0.47 4.23 -14.55
CA LEU A 253 1.14 3.37 -13.57
C LEU A 253 2.46 2.79 -14.09
N GLY A 254 3.53 3.06 -13.35
CA GLY A 254 4.81 2.38 -13.52
C GLY A 254 4.90 1.11 -12.66
N THR A 255 5.75 0.17 -13.10
CA THR A 255 6.05 -1.05 -12.35
C THR A 255 7.39 -1.01 -11.62
N CYS A 256 8.18 0.05 -11.80
CA CYS A 256 9.45 0.29 -11.15
C CYS A 256 9.48 1.72 -10.59
N LEU A 257 10.05 1.90 -9.41
CA LEU A 257 10.13 3.15 -8.67
C LEU A 257 11.48 3.25 -7.97
N ARG A 258 12.20 4.35 -8.21
CA ARG A 258 13.36 4.74 -7.40
C ARG A 258 12.97 5.86 -6.45
N LEU A 259 13.39 5.76 -5.20
CA LEU A 259 13.04 6.74 -4.17
C LEU A 259 13.64 8.13 -4.45
N GLY A 260 14.77 8.18 -5.16
CA GLY A 260 15.35 9.44 -5.63
C GLY A 260 14.53 10.17 -6.69
N ASP A 261 13.65 9.46 -7.40
CA ASP A 261 12.74 10.05 -8.38
C ASP A 261 11.45 10.56 -7.68
N LEU A 262 11.00 9.87 -6.62
CA LEU A 262 9.81 10.23 -5.82
C LEU A 262 10.04 11.41 -4.87
N PHE A 263 11.17 11.44 -4.16
CA PHE A 263 11.46 12.48 -3.17
C PHE A 263 12.42 13.55 -3.72
N TYR A 264 12.46 14.72 -3.08
CA TYR A 264 13.45 15.75 -3.47
C TYR A 264 14.87 15.29 -3.15
N ARG A 265 15.04 14.59 -2.02
CA ARG A 265 16.32 14.01 -1.60
C ARG A 265 16.08 12.75 -0.76
N VAL A 266 16.99 11.79 -0.88
CA VAL A 266 17.04 10.57 -0.07
C VAL A 266 18.39 10.53 0.64
N THR A 267 18.40 10.54 1.97
CA THR A 267 19.64 10.60 2.76
C THR A 267 20.35 9.27 2.81
N GLU A 268 19.60 8.17 3.01
CA GLU A 268 20.16 6.83 3.12
C GLU A 268 20.68 6.29 1.79
N GLU A 269 21.91 5.76 1.79
CA GLU A 269 22.55 5.25 0.56
C GLU A 269 21.80 4.04 0.00
N ARG A 270 21.40 3.11 0.87
CA ARG A 270 20.62 1.93 0.49
C ARG A 270 19.33 2.34 -0.25
N ALA A 271 18.59 3.28 0.33
CA ALA A 271 17.33 3.78 -0.23
C ALA A 271 17.54 4.49 -1.57
N ARG A 272 18.69 5.16 -1.75
CA ARG A 272 19.03 5.86 -3.01
C ARG A 272 19.35 4.90 -4.15
N GLN A 273 19.96 3.76 -3.84
CA GLN A 273 20.32 2.72 -4.81
C GLN A 273 19.19 1.71 -5.06
N ALA A 274 18.20 1.66 -4.18
CA ALA A 274 17.09 0.72 -4.27
C ALA A 274 16.18 0.99 -5.48
N GLU A 275 15.87 -0.08 -6.23
CA GLU A 275 14.79 -0.11 -7.21
C GLU A 275 13.63 -0.93 -6.64
N LEU A 276 12.48 -0.27 -6.47
CA LEU A 276 11.27 -0.89 -5.96
C LEU A 276 10.36 -1.28 -7.12
N TYR A 277 9.90 -2.53 -7.14
CA TYR A 277 9.03 -3.09 -8.16
C TYR A 277 7.62 -3.27 -7.61
N LEU A 278 6.62 -2.96 -8.43
CA LEU A 278 5.21 -3.17 -8.10
C LEU A 278 4.94 -4.67 -7.92
N VAL A 279 4.48 -5.04 -6.73
CA VAL A 279 4.19 -6.43 -6.35
C VAL A 279 2.73 -6.68 -6.02
N GLY A 280 1.99 -5.63 -5.69
CA GLY A 280 0.58 -5.72 -5.32
C GLY A 280 -0.17 -4.47 -5.74
N MET A 281 -1.39 -4.66 -6.25
CA MET A 281 -2.33 -3.61 -6.55
C MET A 281 -3.71 -4.01 -6.05
N VAL A 282 -4.36 -3.08 -5.37
CA VAL A 282 -5.72 -3.22 -4.84
C VAL A 282 -6.64 -2.29 -5.59
N CYS A 283 -7.68 -2.85 -6.19
CA CYS A 283 -8.68 -2.11 -6.93
C CYS A 283 -10.02 -2.20 -6.23
N TYR A 284 -10.79 -1.11 -6.29
CA TYR A 284 -12.17 -1.07 -5.85
C TYR A 284 -13.08 -0.61 -6.96
N TYR A 285 -14.17 -1.36 -7.18
CA TYR A 285 -15.23 -0.95 -8.07
C TYR A 285 -16.55 -1.58 -7.73
N GLY A 286 -17.64 -0.82 -7.92
CA GLY A 286 -18.98 -1.38 -7.87
C GLY A 286 -19.29 -2.06 -6.53
N LYS A 287 -18.76 -1.53 -5.43
CA LYS A 287 -18.83 -2.12 -4.09
C LYS A 287 -18.14 -3.47 -3.98
N HIS A 288 -16.99 -3.60 -4.65
CA HIS A 288 -16.24 -4.83 -4.71
C HIS A 288 -14.74 -4.57 -4.85
N TYR A 289 -13.96 -5.11 -3.93
CA TYR A 289 -12.50 -5.09 -4.07
C TYR A 289 -12.01 -6.24 -4.95
N SER A 290 -10.95 -6.02 -5.71
CA SER A 290 -10.20 -7.06 -6.41
C SER A 290 -8.72 -6.76 -6.31
N THR A 291 -7.87 -7.77 -6.40
CA THR A 291 -6.43 -7.57 -6.20
C THR A 291 -5.60 -8.25 -7.27
N PHE A 292 -4.45 -7.65 -7.55
CA PHE A 292 -3.46 -8.15 -8.48
C PHE A 292 -2.13 -8.29 -7.75
N PHE A 293 -1.52 -9.46 -7.79
CA PHE A 293 -0.21 -9.69 -7.17
C PHE A 293 0.77 -10.31 -8.16
N PHE A 294 2.01 -9.83 -8.15
CA PHE A 294 3.06 -10.37 -8.99
C PHE A 294 3.78 -11.53 -8.29
N GLN A 295 3.63 -12.74 -8.82
CA GLN A 295 4.31 -13.92 -8.28
C GLN A 295 5.70 -14.06 -8.90
N THR A 296 6.73 -13.71 -8.12
CA THR A 296 8.14 -13.70 -8.56
C THR A 296 8.61 -15.03 -9.13
N LYS A 297 8.27 -16.16 -8.51
CA LYS A 297 8.72 -17.51 -8.93
C LYS A 297 8.29 -17.90 -10.34
N ILE A 298 7.06 -17.54 -10.72
CA ILE A 298 6.50 -17.88 -12.03
C ILE A 298 6.47 -16.67 -12.97
N ARG A 299 6.91 -15.50 -12.49
CA ARG A 299 6.96 -14.21 -13.20
C ARG A 299 5.64 -13.84 -13.89
N LYS A 300 4.53 -14.04 -13.18
CA LYS A 300 3.17 -13.82 -13.68
C LYS A 300 2.35 -13.04 -12.68
N TRP A 301 1.42 -12.26 -13.20
CA TRP A 301 0.40 -11.58 -12.41
C TRP A 301 -0.71 -12.55 -12.06
N MET A 302 -1.17 -12.47 -10.82
CA MET A 302 -2.27 -13.27 -10.28
C MET A 302 -3.39 -12.31 -9.92
N TYR A 303 -4.58 -12.53 -10.47
CA TYR A 303 -5.79 -11.78 -10.17
C TYR A 303 -6.64 -12.57 -9.17
N PHE A 304 -7.04 -11.91 -8.09
CA PHE A 304 -7.88 -12.47 -7.04
C PHE A 304 -9.20 -11.70 -6.97
N ASP A 305 -10.28 -12.47 -7.09
CA ASP A 305 -11.67 -12.01 -7.05
C ASP A 305 -12.48 -12.96 -6.15
N ASP A 306 -12.51 -12.63 -4.86
CA ASP A 306 -12.99 -13.52 -3.81
C ASP A 306 -12.27 -14.87 -3.86
N ALA A 307 -13.02 -15.97 -4.01
CA ALA A 307 -12.48 -17.32 -4.13
C ALA A 307 -11.92 -17.63 -5.54
N HIS A 308 -12.08 -16.72 -6.52
CA HIS A 308 -11.60 -16.93 -7.88
C HIS A 308 -10.19 -16.39 -8.04
N VAL A 309 -9.27 -17.29 -8.39
CA VAL A 309 -7.87 -16.94 -8.69
C VAL A 309 -7.62 -17.22 -10.16
N LYS A 310 -7.13 -16.21 -10.88
CA LYS A 310 -6.81 -16.31 -12.31
C LYS A 310 -5.38 -15.86 -12.55
N GLU A 311 -4.65 -16.65 -13.33
CA GLU A 311 -3.37 -16.22 -13.88
C GLU A 311 -3.62 -15.20 -15.01
N VAL A 312 -2.88 -14.09 -14.96
CA VAL A 312 -3.00 -13.00 -15.92
C VAL A 312 -1.68 -12.79 -16.67
N ARG A 313 -1.77 -12.22 -17.88
CA ARG A 313 -0.66 -12.08 -18.84
C ARG A 313 0.50 -11.22 -18.29
N HIS A 314 1.61 -11.21 -19.05
CA HIS A 314 2.94 -10.78 -18.59
C HIS A 314 3.09 -9.31 -18.16
N SER A 315 2.22 -8.38 -18.57
CA SER A 315 2.28 -6.97 -18.15
C SER A 315 1.08 -6.57 -17.29
N LEU A 316 1.26 -5.63 -16.35
CA LEU A 316 0.19 -5.10 -15.50
C LEU A 316 -0.97 -4.56 -16.35
N GLU A 317 -0.67 -3.78 -17.37
CA GLU A 317 -1.66 -3.26 -18.32
C GLU A 317 -2.44 -4.38 -19.00
N SER A 318 -1.75 -5.41 -19.52
CA SER A 318 -2.42 -6.59 -20.08
C SER A 318 -3.21 -7.36 -19.04
N ALA A 319 -2.79 -7.31 -17.77
CA ALA A 319 -3.46 -7.99 -16.67
C ALA A 319 -4.77 -7.30 -16.31
N CYS A 320 -4.75 -5.98 -16.19
CA CYS A 320 -5.94 -5.16 -16.04
C CYS A 320 -6.87 -5.37 -17.25
N CYS A 321 -6.36 -5.29 -18.49
CA CYS A 321 -7.12 -5.46 -19.74
C CYS A 321 -7.80 -6.83 -19.87
N SER A 322 -7.08 -7.91 -19.59
CA SER A 322 -7.59 -9.28 -19.77
C SER A 322 -8.49 -9.78 -18.62
N ALA A 323 -8.55 -9.04 -17.51
CA ALA A 323 -9.59 -9.22 -16.49
C ALA A 323 -10.96 -8.69 -16.95
N GLY A 324 -11.04 -7.96 -18.08
CA GLY A 324 -12.29 -7.41 -18.62
C GLY A 324 -12.88 -6.30 -17.75
N ARG A 325 -12.09 -5.74 -16.83
CA ARG A 325 -12.52 -4.74 -15.85
C ARG A 325 -11.58 -3.52 -15.80
N VAL A 326 -10.96 -3.11 -16.91
CA VAL A 326 -10.15 -1.87 -16.90
C VAL A 326 -11.03 -0.65 -16.73
N CYS A 327 -12.09 -0.54 -17.52
CA CYS A 327 -13.03 0.58 -17.45
C CYS A 327 -13.97 0.48 -16.24
N SER A 328 -14.02 -0.68 -15.59
CA SER A 328 -14.99 -1.02 -14.55
C SER A 328 -14.36 -1.75 -13.36
N ALA A 329 -13.08 -1.53 -13.02
CA ALA A 329 -12.50 -1.94 -11.72
C ALA A 329 -11.92 -0.75 -10.94
N VAL A 330 -12.04 0.45 -11.50
CA VAL A 330 -11.29 1.64 -11.07
C VAL A 330 -12.20 2.87 -11.02
N GLN A 331 -13.52 2.66 -10.91
CA GLN A 331 -14.50 3.73 -10.72
C GLN A 331 -15.19 3.56 -9.36
N GLY A 332 -15.03 4.57 -8.51
CA GLY A 332 -15.75 4.68 -7.25
C GLY A 332 -14.89 5.30 -6.14
N PRO A 333 -15.51 5.70 -5.02
CA PRO A 333 -14.89 6.51 -3.96
C PRO A 333 -13.64 5.96 -3.28
N LEU A 334 -13.22 4.71 -3.54
CA LEU A 334 -12.26 4.03 -2.68
C LEU A 334 -10.94 3.74 -3.39
N HIS A 335 -9.88 3.85 -2.60
CA HIS A 335 -8.49 4.01 -3.00
C HIS A 335 -7.94 2.88 -3.87
N LEU A 336 -7.11 3.22 -4.86
CA LEU A 336 -6.19 2.26 -5.49
C LEU A 336 -4.91 2.20 -4.66
N GLN A 337 -4.59 1.06 -4.05
CA GLN A 337 -3.35 0.91 -3.28
C GLN A 337 -2.31 0.11 -4.05
N LEU A 338 -1.16 0.72 -4.30
CA LEU A 338 0.01 0.12 -4.93
C LEU A 338 1.05 -0.20 -3.88
N CYS A 339 1.71 -1.34 -4.01
CA CYS A 339 2.78 -1.73 -3.10
C CYS A 339 4.02 -2.14 -3.88
N LEU A 340 5.13 -1.47 -3.59
CA LEU A 340 6.40 -1.62 -4.29
C LEU A 340 7.51 -2.04 -3.32
N ARG A 341 8.40 -2.94 -3.76
CA ARG A 341 9.53 -3.45 -2.96
C ARG A 341 10.76 -3.79 -3.80
N GLU A 342 11.93 -3.88 -3.18
CA GLU A 342 13.15 -4.40 -3.86
C GLU A 342 12.91 -5.83 -4.39
N GLN A 343 13.33 -6.10 -5.64
CA GLN A 343 13.46 -7.48 -6.13
C GLN A 343 14.75 -8.08 -5.56
N GLN A 344 14.62 -9.21 -4.86
CA GLN A 344 15.75 -10.05 -4.42
C GLN A 344 15.93 -11.23 -5.36
#